data_AF-A0A4R3UYH1-F1
#
_entry.id   AF-A0A4R3UYH1-F1
#
_cell.length_a   1.000
_cell.length_b   1.000
_cell.length_c   1.000
_cell.angle_alpha   90.00
_cell.angle_beta   90.00
_cell.angle_gamma   90.00
#
_symmetry.space_group_name_H-M   'P 1'
#
loop_
_entity.id
_entity.type
_entity.pdbx_description
1 polymer ?
#
loop_
_entity_poly.entity_id
_entity_poly.type
_entity_poly.pdbx_seq_one_letter_code
_entity_poly.pdbx_strand_id
1 'polypeptide(L)'
;MEADEDALLRLLLELDTGAGVGVALTRLAKRLDERVSVLLRRCTALSDAVVGGTAGPGWLVLDVDEGGRWTARLTEAGRRHLGGGPMG
;
A
#
# COMPACT_ATOMS: atom_id res chain seq x y z
N MET A 1 -0.13 -14.22 5.76
CA MET A 1 -0.77 -13.51 4.64
C MET A 1 -1.49 -12.26 5.14
N GLU A 2 -2.56 -12.37 5.94
CA GLU A 2 -3.25 -11.20 6.52
C GLU A 2 -2.30 -10.33 7.38
N ALA A 3 -1.46 -10.97 8.22
CA ALA A 3 -0.45 -10.27 9.02
C ALA A 3 0.62 -9.52 8.19
N ASP A 4 0.93 -10.00 6.98
CA ASP A 4 1.93 -9.39 6.11
C ASP A 4 1.37 -8.16 5.40
N GLU A 5 0.08 -8.19 5.06
CA GLU A 5 -0.66 -7.07 4.48
C GLU A 5 -0.84 -5.97 5.52
N ASP A 6 -1.28 -6.33 6.72
CA ASP A 6 -1.38 -5.46 7.87
C ASP A 6 -0.04 -4.77 8.21
N ALA A 7 1.07 -5.51 8.18
CA ALA A 7 2.41 -4.95 8.39
C ALA A 7 2.80 -3.95 7.29
N LEU A 8 2.49 -4.26 6.03
CA LEU A 8 2.71 -3.35 4.90
C LEU A 8 1.88 -2.06 5.05
N LEU A 9 0.59 -2.17 5.37
CA LEU A 9 -0.30 -1.02 5.55
C LEU A 9 0.15 -0.15 6.75
N ARG A 10 0.57 -0.76 7.87
CA ARG A 10 1.11 -0.02 9.03
C ARG A 10 2.41 0.70 8.67
N LEU A 11 3.31 0.03 7.96
CA LEU A 11 4.57 0.64 7.52
C LEU A 11 4.32 1.81 6.55
N LEU A 12 3.32 1.68 5.66
CA LEU A 12 2.87 2.77 4.81
C LEU A 12 2.38 3.96 5.64
N LEU A 13 1.55 3.71 6.65
CA LEU A 13 1.05 4.76 7.54
C LEU A 13 2.19 5.45 8.33
N GLU A 14 3.16 4.68 8.82
CA GLU A 14 4.32 5.19 9.57
C GLU A 14 5.23 6.07 8.68
N LEU A 15 5.42 5.66 7.43
CA LEU A 15 6.31 6.35 6.50
C LEU A 15 5.63 7.47 5.71
N ASP A 16 4.30 7.51 5.66
CA ASP A 16 3.54 8.58 5.04
C ASP A 16 3.73 9.86 5.83
N THR A 17 4.44 10.81 5.24
CA THR A 17 4.73 12.11 5.87
C THR A 17 3.54 13.06 5.83
N GLY A 18 2.40 12.64 5.27
CA GLY A 18 1.20 13.46 5.14
C GLY A 18 1.30 14.54 4.05
N ALA A 19 2.39 14.58 3.29
CA ALA A 19 2.61 15.54 2.21
C ALA A 19 1.84 15.21 0.92
N GLY A 20 1.02 14.15 0.91
CA GLY A 20 0.25 13.71 -0.26
C GLY A 20 1.06 12.96 -1.34
N VAL A 21 2.39 13.01 -1.27
CA VAL A 21 3.33 12.36 -2.22
C VAL A 21 3.26 10.83 -2.18
N GLY A 22 2.86 10.26 -1.04
CA GLY A 22 2.91 8.81 -0.81
C GLY A 22 4.33 8.29 -0.56
N VAL A 23 4.45 7.01 -0.25
CA VAL A 23 5.71 6.37 0.14
C VAL A 23 6.28 5.58 -1.02
N ALA A 24 7.55 5.84 -1.37
CA ALA A 24 8.23 5.12 -2.45
C ALA A 24 8.33 3.60 -2.16
N LEU A 25 8.00 2.77 -3.16
CA LEU A 25 8.07 1.31 -3.04
C LEU A 25 9.49 0.82 -2.74
N THR A 26 10.52 1.51 -3.23
CA THR A 26 11.92 1.21 -2.93
C THR A 26 12.24 1.37 -1.44
N ARG A 27 11.58 2.31 -0.75
CA ARG A 27 11.73 2.51 0.69
C ARG A 27 11.02 1.42 1.49
N LEU A 28 9.84 1.00 1.03
CA LEU A 28 9.11 -0.14 1.62
C LEU A 28 9.90 -1.44 1.46
N ALA A 29 10.40 -1.70 0.26
CA ALA A 29 11.26 -2.85 -0.07
C ALA A 29 12.45 -2.96 0.87
N LYS A 30 13.15 -1.85 1.07
CA LYS A 30 14.30 -1.78 1.97
C LYS A 30 13.94 -2.04 3.44
N ARG A 31 12.72 -1.67 3.88
CA ARG A 31 12.28 -1.85 5.27
C ARG A 31 11.72 -3.24 5.55
N LEU A 32 11.09 -3.86 4.56
CA LEU A 32 10.53 -5.22 4.65
C LEU A 32 11.54 -6.30 4.23
N ASP A 33 12.74 -5.91 3.78
CA ASP A 33 13.74 -6.80 3.18
C ASP A 33 13.17 -7.62 2.00
N GLU A 34 12.29 -6.99 1.21
CA GLU A 34 11.57 -7.60 0.10
C GLU A 34 11.97 -7.02 -1.26
N ARG A 35 11.70 -7.76 -2.33
CA ARG A 35 11.90 -7.27 -3.70
C ARG A 35 10.78 -6.29 -4.09
N VAL A 36 11.15 -5.22 -4.79
CA VAL A 36 10.19 -4.22 -5.32
C VAL A 36 9.09 -4.86 -6.18
N SER A 37 9.41 -5.87 -6.99
CA SER A 37 8.41 -6.57 -7.83
C SER A 37 7.38 -7.35 -7.01
N VAL A 38 7.78 -7.91 -5.86
CA VAL A 38 6.88 -8.62 -4.95
C VAL A 38 5.96 -7.61 -4.28
N LEU A 39 6.52 -6.51 -3.77
CA LEU A 39 5.73 -5.44 -3.18
C LEU A 39 4.78 -4.80 -4.18
N LEU A 40 5.21 -4.54 -5.42
CA LEU A 40 4.35 -3.99 -6.45
C LEU A 40 3.14 -4.90 -6.69
N ARG A 41 3.36 -6.21 -6.84
CA ARG A 41 2.28 -7.18 -7.02
C ARG A 41 1.32 -7.21 -5.83
N ARG A 42 1.85 -7.18 -4.60
CA ARG A 42 1.06 -7.13 -3.37
C ARG A 42 0.26 -5.84 -3.27
N CYS A 43 0.90 -4.69 -3.46
CA CYS A 43 0.25 -3.40 -3.47
C CYS A 43 -0.84 -3.32 -4.53
N THR A 44 -0.60 -3.86 -5.73
CA THR A 44 -1.61 -3.87 -6.81
C THR A 44 -2.82 -4.73 -6.44
N ALA A 45 -2.62 -5.83 -5.70
CA ALA A 45 -3.72 -6.66 -5.22
C ALA A 45 -4.54 -5.99 -4.09
N LEU A 46 -3.90 -5.11 -3.30
CA LEU A 46 -4.53 -4.37 -2.21
C LEU A 46 -5.11 -3.01 -2.65
N SER A 47 -4.76 -2.54 -3.84
CA SER A 47 -5.26 -1.29 -4.37
C SER A 47 -6.63 -1.44 -5.02
N ASP A 48 -7.19 -0.34 -5.48
CA ASP A 48 -8.41 -0.31 -6.29
C ASP A 48 -8.16 -0.73 -7.76
N ALA A 49 -6.93 -1.14 -8.07
CA ALA A 49 -6.59 -1.61 -9.40
C ALA A 49 -7.35 -2.90 -9.71
N VAL A 50 -8.00 -2.93 -10.87
CA VAL A 50 -8.72 -4.12 -11.34
C VAL A 50 -7.70 -5.11 -11.88
N VAL A 51 -7.36 -6.11 -11.07
CA VAL A 51 -6.47 -7.22 -11.48
C VAL A 51 -7.33 -8.44 -11.77
N GLY A 52 -7.35 -8.90 -13.02
CA GLY A 52 -8.10 -10.11 -13.39
C GLY A 52 -9.63 -9.96 -13.35
N GLY A 53 -10.15 -8.73 -13.39
CA GLY A 53 -11.59 -8.43 -13.39
C GLY A 53 -12.20 -8.13 -12.03
N THR A 54 -11.42 -8.26 -10.94
CA THR A 54 -11.83 -7.88 -9.57
C THR A 54 -10.99 -6.69 -9.12
N ALA A 55 -11.66 -5.60 -8.71
CA ALA A 55 -10.98 -4.52 -7.99
C ALA A 55 -10.54 -5.06 -6.62
N GLY A 56 -9.28 -4.82 -6.25
CA GLY A 56 -8.85 -5.09 -4.88
C GLY A 56 -9.64 -4.24 -3.86
N PRO A 57 -9.38 -4.43 -2.56
CA PRO A 57 -10.15 -3.78 -1.50
C PRO A 57 -9.99 -2.24 -1.45
N GLY A 58 -9.10 -1.67 -2.27
CA GLY A 58 -8.90 -0.22 -2.34
C GLY A 58 -8.26 0.36 -1.07
N TRP A 59 -7.47 -0.43 -0.34
CA TRP A 59 -6.82 -0.01 0.90
C TRP A 59 -5.63 0.93 0.67
N LEU A 60 -5.04 0.87 -0.53
CA LEU A 60 -3.97 1.77 -0.94
C LEU A 60 -4.15 2.17 -2.41
N VAL A 61 -3.48 3.24 -2.81
CA VAL A 61 -3.38 3.68 -4.21
C VAL A 61 -1.91 3.66 -4.60
N LEU A 62 -1.64 3.12 -5.79
CA LEU A 62 -0.33 3.18 -6.42
C LEU A 62 -0.28 4.36 -7.38
N ASP A 63 0.82 5.09 -7.33
CA ASP A 63 1.08 6.23 -8.21
C ASP A 63 2.50 6.13 -8.74
N VAL A 64 2.77 6.79 -9.86
CA VAL A 64 4.11 6.88 -10.46
C VAL A 64 4.48 8.34 -10.56
N ASP A 65 5.54 8.73 -9.86
CA ASP A 65 6.02 10.11 -9.93
C ASP A 65 6.62 10.44 -11.32
N GLU A 66 6.87 11.72 -11.58
CA GLU A 66 7.46 12.21 -12.83
C GLU A 66 8.84 11.59 -13.13
N GLY A 67 9.51 11.03 -12.12
CA GLY A 67 10.79 10.31 -12.25
C GLY A 67 10.64 8.81 -12.50
N GLY A 68 9.42 8.31 -12.72
CA GLY A 68 9.15 6.88 -12.93
C GLY A 68 9.22 6.04 -11.65
N ARG A 69 9.19 6.65 -10.47
CA ARG A 69 9.20 5.91 -9.20
C ARG A 69 7.79 5.62 -8.75
N TRP A 70 7.54 4.35 -8.50
CA TRP A 70 6.30 3.89 -7.88
C TRP A 70 6.24 4.34 -6.42
N THR A 71 5.16 5.03 -6.07
CA THR A 71 4.77 5.36 -4.70
C THR A 71 3.45 4.68 -4.36
N ALA A 72 3.28 4.34 -3.08
CA ALA A 72 2.05 3.80 -2.53
C ALA A 72 1.55 4.75 -1.44
N ARG A 73 0.25 5.03 -1.47
CA ARG A 73 -0.43 5.89 -0.49
C ARG A 73 -1.58 5.13 0.13
N LEU A 74 -1.71 5.21 1.45
CA LEU A 74 -2.83 4.59 2.14
C LEU A 74 -4.11 5.38 1.87
N THR A 75 -5.21 4.69 1.55
CA THR A 75 -6.52 5.33 1.43
C THR A 75 -7.21 5.42 2.79
N GLU A 76 -8.30 6.17 2.86
CA GLU A 76 -9.17 6.17 4.04
C GLU A 76 -9.69 4.76 4.39
N ALA A 77 -9.93 3.90 3.40
CA ALA A 77 -10.34 2.52 3.64
C ALA A 77 -9.24 1.70 4.34
N GLY A 78 -7.98 1.84 3.88
CA GLY A 78 -6.84 1.18 4.53
C GLY A 78 -6.57 1.73 5.93
N ARG A 79 -6.74 3.03 6.15
CA ARG A 79 -6.66 3.65 7.49
C ARG A 79 -7.71 3.10 8.43
N ARG A 80 -8.96 2.93 7.95
CA ARG A 80 -10.05 2.36 8.74
C ARG A 80 -9.81 0.89 9.07
N HIS A 81 -9.30 0.10 8.12
CA HIS A 81 -8.90 -1.29 8.34
C HIS A 81 -7.86 -1.41 9.46
N LEU A 82 -6.84 -0.56 9.45
CA LEU A 82 -5.82 -0.53 10.51
C LEU A 82 -6.31 0.00 11.86
N GLY A 83 -7.18 1.02 11.82
CA GLY A 83 -7.71 1.71 13.00
C GLY A 83 -8.89 1.00 13.65
N GLY A 84 -9.46 -0.01 12.99
CA GLY A 84 -10.63 -0.72 13.47
C GLY A 84 -10.82 -2.09 12.82
N GLY A 85 -10.34 -3.13 13.50
CA GLY A 85 -11.08 -4.40 13.54
C GLY A 85 -12.48 -4.17 14.17
N PRO A 86 -13.45 -5.04 13.88
CA PRO A 86 -14.78 -4.66 13.38
C PRO A 86 -15.60 -3.78 14.32
N MET A 87 -16.21 -2.73 13.74
CA MET A 87 -17.53 -2.27 14.18
C MET A 87 -18.53 -2.80 13.16
N GLY A 88 -18.95 -4.05 13.37
CA GLY A 88 -19.94 -4.78 12.59
C GLY A 88 -20.36 -6.02 13.34
#